data_AF-A0AAP3E844-F1
#
_entry.id   AF-A0AAP3E844-F1
#
_cell.length_a   1.000
_cell.length_b   1.000
_cell.length_c   1.000
_cell.angle_alpha   90.00
_cell.angle_beta   90.00
_cell.angle_gamma   90.00
#
_symmetry.space_group_name_H-M   'P 1'
#
loop_
_entity.id
_entity.type
_entity.pdbx_description
1 polymer ?
#
loop_
_entity_poly.entity_id
_entity_poly.type
_entity_poly.pdbx_seq_one_letter_code
_entity_poly.pdbx_strand_id
1 'polypeptide(L)' 'MEDRFEINGHEVITGEVKPTGNGAHVLVPKDWRGADVKIVRTSQPTEE' A
#
# COMPACT_ATOMS: atom_id res chain seq x y z
N MET A 1 9.86 -15.96 9.29
CA MET A 1 10.62 -15.47 8.13
C MET A 1 9.59 -14.69 7.33
N GLU A 2 9.71 -13.37 7.27
CA GLU A 2 8.78 -12.55 6.46
C GLU A 2 9.29 -12.56 5.03
N ASP A 3 8.45 -13.00 4.10
CA ASP A 3 8.76 -13.02 2.68
C ASP A 3 8.78 -11.57 2.17
N ARG A 4 9.97 -11.04 1.89
CA ARG A 4 10.14 -9.76 1.19
C ARG A 4 9.90 -9.99 -0.30
N PHE A 5 8.92 -9.29 -0.85
CA PHE A 5 8.60 -9.34 -2.27
C PHE A 5 9.07 -8.07 -2.97
N GLU A 6 9.69 -8.22 -4.14
CA GLU A 6 10.13 -7.12 -4.98
C GLU A 6 9.61 -7.28 -6.41
N ILE A 7 9.21 -6.17 -7.03
CA ILE A 7 8.87 -6.11 -8.46
C ILE A 7 9.77 -5.06 -9.11
N ASN A 8 10.60 -5.49 -10.06
CA ASN A 8 11.60 -4.63 -10.71
C ASN A 8 12.52 -3.89 -9.69
N GLY A 9 12.92 -4.56 -8.60
CA GLY A 9 13.75 -3.98 -7.53
C GLY A 9 13.03 -3.01 -6.60
N HIS A 10 11.72 -2.86 -6.72
CA HIS A 10 10.90 -2.04 -5.82
C HIS A 10 10.25 -2.93 -4.77
N GLU A 11 10.37 -2.55 -3.50
CA GLU A 11 9.74 -3.21 -2.37
C GLU A 11 8.20 -3.22 -2.54
N VAL A 12 7.59 -4.37 -2.26
CA VAL A 12 6.15 -4.57 -2.32
C VAL A 12 5.61 -4.89 -0.94
N ILE A 13 4.57 -4.17 -0.55
CA ILE A 13 3.83 -4.42 0.68
C ILE A 13 2.35 -4.63 0.36
N THR A 14 1.70 -5.47 1.15
CA THR A 14 0.25 -5.59 1.14
C THR A 14 -0.32 -4.68 2.22
N GLY A 15 -1.24 -3.81 1.84
CA GLY A 15 -1.91 -2.89 2.77
C GLY A 15 -3.40 -2.81 2.49
N GLU A 16 -4.18 -2.63 3.54
CA GLU A 16 -5.60 -2.35 3.44
C GLU A 16 -5.83 -0.85 3.24
N VAL A 17 -6.69 -0.51 2.28
CA VAL A 17 -7.16 0.86 2.06
C VAL A 17 -8.22 1.17 3.11
N LYS A 18 -7.99 2.18 3.96
CA LYS A 18 -8.90 2.57 5.05
C LYS A 18 -9.54 3.92 4.79
N PRO A 19 -10.82 4.13 5.18
CA PRO A 19 -11.43 5.45 5.11
C PRO A 19 -10.68 6.43 6.03
N THR A 20 -10.50 7.66 5.57
CA THR A 20 -9.91 8.74 6.37
C THR A 20 -10.53 10.07 5.94
N GLY A 21 -11.40 10.62 6.79
CA GLY A 21 -12.20 11.80 6.44
C GLY A 21 -13.03 11.54 5.18
N ASN A 22 -12.86 12.40 4.16
CA ASN A 22 -13.53 12.26 2.86
C ASN A 22 -12.73 11.43 1.84
N GLY A 23 -11.61 10.83 2.24
CA GLY A 23 -10.71 10.07 1.36
C GLY A 23 -10.43 8.66 1.88
N ALA A 24 -9.49 7.99 1.22
CA ALA A 24 -9.01 6.68 1.65
C ALA A 24 -7.48 6.60 1.56
N HIS A 25 -6.87 5.95 2.55
CA HIS A 25 -5.41 5.88 2.68
C HIS A 25 -4.94 4.43 2.80
N VAL A 26 -3.75 4.17 2.26
CA VAL A 26 -2.94 2.99 2.62
C VAL A 26 -1.80 3.50 3.51
N LEU A 27 -1.62 2.88 4.68
CA LEU A 27 -0.48 3.19 5.53
C LEU A 27 0.76 2.45 5.02
N VAL A 28 1.86 3.20 4.86
CA VAL A 28 3.16 2.69 4.41
C VAL A 28 4.22 2.86 5.51
N PRO A 29 5.35 2.14 5.46
CA PRO A 29 6.46 2.36 6.39
C PRO A 29 6.91 3.81 6.45
N LYS A 30 7.24 4.31 7.66
CA LYS A 30 7.67 5.71 7.86
C LYS A 30 8.91 6.07 7.05
N ASP A 31 9.74 5.10 6.70
CA ASP A 31 10.99 5.34 5.99
C ASP A 31 10.78 5.58 4.48
N TRP A 32 9.56 5.38 3.96
CA TRP A 32 9.17 5.73 2.59
C TRP A 32 8.83 7.23 2.41
N ARG A 33 8.92 8.05 3.47
CA ARG A 33 8.65 9.49 3.38
C ARG A 33 9.54 10.16 2.32
N GLY A 34 8.91 10.85 1.37
CA GLY A 34 9.61 11.54 0.27
C GLY A 34 9.93 10.66 -0.94
N ALA A 35 9.59 9.37 -0.91
CA ALA A 35 9.71 8.50 -2.07
C ALA A 35 8.49 8.65 -3.01
N ASP A 36 8.73 8.49 -4.31
CA ASP A 36 7.67 8.31 -5.29
C ASP A 36 7.14 6.87 -5.22
N VAL A 37 5.83 6.71 -5.05
CA VAL A 37 5.20 5.39 -4.91
C VAL A 37 4.13 5.17 -5.98
N LYS A 38 3.96 3.92 -6.40
CA LYS A 38 2.85 3.47 -7.26
C LYS A 38 1.98 2.50 -6.47
N ILE A 39 0.66 2.71 -6.50
CA ILE A 39 -0.30 1.83 -5.83
C ILE A 39 -0.99 0.98 -6.89
N VAL A 40 -1.02 -0.34 -6.67
CA VAL A 40 -1.72 -1.31 -7.53
C VAL A 40 -2.85 -1.92 -6.72
N ARG A 41 -4.10 -1.77 -7.18
CA ARG A 41 -5.27 -2.39 -6.55
C ARG A 41 -5.32 -3.88 -6.92
N THR A 42 -5.38 -4.76 -5.93
CA THR A 42 -5.38 -6.23 -6.11
C THR A 42 -6.74 -6.89 -5.85
N SER A 43 -7.68 -6.18 -5.23
CA SER A 43 -9.06 -6.63 -4.98
C SER A 43 -10.07 -5.49 -5.15
N GLN A 44 -11.35 -5.84 -5.33
CA GLN A 44 -12.43 -4.85 -5.25
C GLN A 44 -12.73 -4.54 -3.77
N PRO A 45 -13.07 -3.29 -3.43
CA PRO A 45 -13.59 -2.98 -2.11
C PRO A 45 -14.89 -3.75 -1.88
N THR A 46 -15.08 -4.30 -0.70
CA THR A 46 -16.37 -4.81 -0.25
C THR A 46 -17.27 -3.62 0.04
N GLU A 47 -18.49 -3.62 -0.51
CA GLU A 47 -19.54 -2.67 -0.09
C GLU A 47 -19.84 -2.93 1.40
N GLU A 48 -19.88 -1.87 2.21
CA GLU A 48 -20.40 -1.92 3.59
C GLU A 48 -21.93 -2.03 3.61
#